data_AF-A0AAW8WER0-F1
#
_entry.id   AF-A0AAW8WER0-F1
#
_cell.length_a   1.000
_cell.length_b   1.000
_cell.length_c   1.000
_cell.angle_alpha   90.00
_cell.angle_beta   90.00
_cell.angle_gamma   90.00
#
_symmetry.space_group_name_H-M   'P 1'
#
loop_
_entity.id
_entity.type
_entity.pdbx_description
1 polymer ?
#
loop_
_entity_poly.entity_id
_entity_poly.type
_entity_poly.pdbx_seq_one_letter_code
_entity_poly.pdbx_strand_id
1 'polypeptide(L)'
;MKHKRGLIVGDSILGLLVIGYVVTSLVWQHQQTFLTNTSVAGVDVSGKTAAQAAPKVNRALEHRTYRIIENGKTQYHFTSKSAGITINTKKDLTKLVAKQNYWRWPLALLQSAQAADSAAVGQLTIKHSDLNTLLQKITTTANQTKRTKTENAKLVYKNNQVVIQKEVQGTELDQTKLKDVVTKAISNGQSQIALKKAYVTPTVTSTSASLKTAKTKSAKYASETATYNINGHKFTIPHDLILSWIKVDKQGKVSLDQSAVLAYVKKLNDKYHTYHTTRKFKSTARGTVTVSGGFYGWTIKTESEAKALAAEILKGKDFTRSPITSGSGYNNNGTDIGNTYVEVDKVNQHMYVYVDGKLKVSTDVVTGKPGKHATTTGVWYIWNKEKNATLKGDNDDGSSYSQPVSYWMPFDDTGEGIHDSSWQTHYGGTWYKKHGSHGCVNTPPSVMKKVFAAVPEGTPVIVF
;
A
#
# COMPACT_ATOMS: atom_id res chain seq x y z
N MET A 1 1.75 108.74 -0.99
CA MET A 1 2.30 107.99 -2.15
C MET A 1 3.20 106.78 -1.78
N LYS A 2 3.13 106.22 -0.55
CA LYS A 2 3.97 105.06 -0.15
C LYS A 2 3.31 103.67 -0.30
N HIS A 3 1.99 103.57 -0.54
CA HIS A 3 1.28 102.27 -0.62
C HIS A 3 1.11 101.67 -2.03
N LYS A 4 1.24 102.45 -3.12
CA LYS A 4 1.09 101.92 -4.50
C LYS A 4 2.32 101.14 -5.01
N ARG A 5 3.53 101.46 -4.52
CA ARG A 5 4.75 100.73 -4.87
C ARG A 5 4.80 99.32 -4.22
N GLY A 6 4.27 99.16 -3.00
CA GLY A 6 4.20 97.86 -2.34
C GLY A 6 3.20 96.89 -3.00
N LEU A 7 2.06 97.39 -3.49
CA LEU A 7 1.06 96.60 -4.21
C LEU A 7 1.56 96.14 -5.58
N ILE A 8 2.17 97.03 -6.37
CA ILE A 8 2.73 96.68 -7.69
C ILE A 8 3.90 95.70 -7.56
N VAL A 9 4.75 95.86 -6.54
CA VAL A 9 5.85 94.91 -6.25
C VAL A 9 5.28 93.57 -5.75
N GLY A 10 4.26 93.57 -4.91
CA GLY A 10 3.55 92.36 -4.45
C GLY A 10 2.87 91.59 -5.58
N ASP A 11 2.15 92.27 -6.48
CA ASP A 11 1.47 91.67 -7.63
C ASP A 11 2.48 91.14 -8.67
N SER A 12 3.60 91.83 -8.86
CA SER A 12 4.69 91.37 -9.73
C SER A 12 5.38 90.12 -9.17
N ILE A 13 5.59 90.07 -7.84
CA ILE A 13 6.15 88.89 -7.16
C ILE A 13 5.16 87.72 -7.23
N LEU A 14 3.87 87.97 -7.00
CA LEU A 14 2.84 86.93 -7.10
C LEU A 14 2.72 86.39 -8.53
N GLY A 15 2.74 87.26 -9.54
CA GLY A 15 2.77 86.86 -10.95
C GLY A 15 3.99 86.00 -11.29
N LEU A 16 5.19 86.38 -10.81
CA LEU A 16 6.41 85.59 -10.98
C LEU A 16 6.35 84.23 -10.27
N LEU A 17 5.73 84.16 -9.08
CA LEU A 17 5.53 82.90 -8.35
C LEU A 17 4.53 81.98 -9.05
N VAL A 18 3.44 82.52 -9.60
CA VAL A 18 2.47 81.75 -10.39
C VAL A 18 3.10 81.23 -11.69
N ILE A 19 3.86 82.07 -12.40
CA ILE A 19 4.63 81.65 -13.58
C ILE A 19 5.64 80.58 -13.19
N GLY A 20 6.38 80.76 -12.09
CA GLY A 20 7.32 79.75 -11.58
C GLY A 20 6.64 78.42 -11.25
N TYR A 21 5.46 78.45 -10.64
CA TYR A 21 4.65 77.27 -10.33
C TYR A 21 4.16 76.52 -11.57
N VAL A 22 3.62 77.25 -12.55
CA VAL A 22 3.14 76.67 -13.81
C VAL A 22 4.29 76.13 -14.63
N VAL A 23 5.37 76.90 -14.79
CA VAL A 23 6.57 76.50 -15.56
C VAL A 23 7.21 75.26 -14.93
N THR A 24 7.37 75.22 -13.61
CA THR A 24 7.98 74.06 -12.93
C THR A 24 7.10 72.81 -13.05
N SER A 25 5.77 72.96 -12.93
CA SER A 25 4.81 71.87 -13.13
C SER A 25 4.88 71.32 -14.56
N LEU A 26 4.89 72.20 -15.57
CA LEU A 26 4.97 71.83 -16.99
C LEU A 26 6.34 71.21 -17.35
N VAL A 27 7.43 71.74 -16.79
CA VAL A 27 8.78 71.20 -17.00
C VAL A 27 8.90 69.79 -16.41
N TRP A 28 8.45 69.56 -15.17
CA TRP A 28 8.46 68.22 -14.57
C TRP A 28 7.51 67.25 -15.28
N GLN A 29 6.35 67.73 -15.71
CA GLN A 29 5.41 66.94 -16.52
C GLN A 29 6.00 66.56 -17.88
N HIS A 30 6.69 67.48 -18.55
CA HIS A 30 7.35 67.23 -19.84
C HIS A 30 8.57 66.30 -19.69
N GLN A 31 9.38 66.50 -18.65
CA GLN A 31 10.55 65.68 -18.36
C GLN A 31 10.22 64.31 -17.76
N GLN A 32 8.98 64.09 -17.31
CA GLN A 32 8.52 62.85 -16.67
C GLN A 32 9.48 62.41 -15.55
N THR A 33 9.80 63.33 -14.64
CA THR A 33 10.63 63.10 -13.46
C THR A 33 9.78 62.87 -12.22
N PHE A 34 10.20 61.99 -11.31
CA PHE A 34 9.50 61.78 -10.04
C PHE A 34 9.54 63.04 -9.17
N LEU A 35 8.42 63.36 -8.50
CA LEU A 35 8.36 64.44 -7.51
C LEU A 35 9.40 64.22 -6.39
N THR A 36 9.78 65.31 -5.72
CA THR A 36 10.64 65.24 -4.52
C THR A 36 10.01 64.38 -3.43
N ASN A 37 10.86 63.78 -2.58
CA ASN A 37 10.45 62.85 -1.52
C ASN A 37 9.73 61.58 -2.03
N THR A 38 9.97 61.17 -3.28
CA THR A 38 9.42 59.92 -3.82
C THR A 38 10.41 58.78 -3.67
N SER A 39 10.00 57.69 -3.01
CA SER A 39 10.77 56.45 -2.93
C SER A 39 10.05 55.28 -3.57
N VAL A 40 10.76 54.41 -4.28
CA VAL A 40 10.23 53.16 -4.82
C VAL A 40 11.09 52.00 -4.34
N ALA A 41 10.46 51.00 -3.71
CA ALA A 41 11.15 49.85 -3.11
C ALA A 41 12.30 50.25 -2.16
N GLY A 42 12.10 51.32 -1.39
CA GLY A 42 13.10 51.86 -0.45
C GLY A 42 14.24 52.67 -1.10
N VAL A 43 14.18 52.91 -2.41
CA VAL A 43 15.15 53.73 -3.14
C VAL A 43 14.57 55.10 -3.43
N ASP A 44 15.29 56.15 -3.06
CA ASP A 44 14.94 57.52 -3.47
C ASP A 44 15.07 57.70 -4.98
N VAL A 45 13.95 58.04 -5.62
CA VAL A 45 13.83 58.28 -7.06
C VAL A 45 13.53 59.75 -7.38
N SER A 46 13.53 60.62 -6.37
CA SER A 46 13.24 62.05 -6.49
C SER A 46 14.04 62.72 -7.61
N GLY A 47 13.34 63.49 -8.46
CA GLY A 47 13.90 64.23 -9.58
C GLY A 47 14.46 63.36 -10.71
N LYS A 48 14.23 62.04 -10.70
CA LYS A 48 14.74 61.11 -11.72
C LYS A 48 13.65 60.76 -12.71
N THR A 49 14.04 60.58 -13.97
CA THR A 49 13.17 59.91 -14.94
C THR A 49 13.10 58.41 -14.65
N ALA A 50 12.11 57.72 -15.20
CA ALA A 50 12.04 56.25 -15.12
C ALA A 50 13.32 55.55 -15.60
N ALA A 51 14.00 56.09 -16.62
CA ALA A 51 15.27 55.55 -17.13
C ALA A 51 16.44 55.72 -16.15
N GLN A 52 16.47 56.82 -15.39
CA GLN A 52 17.48 57.09 -14.37
C GLN A 52 17.19 56.35 -13.05
N ALA A 53 15.91 56.15 -12.72
CA ALA A 53 15.47 55.44 -11.52
C ALA A 53 15.63 53.92 -11.67
N ALA A 54 15.32 53.35 -12.84
CA ALA A 54 15.28 51.90 -13.04
C ALA A 54 16.57 51.17 -12.65
N PRO A 55 17.79 51.61 -13.01
CA PRO A 55 19.02 50.95 -12.58
C PRO A 55 19.18 50.91 -11.04
N LYS A 56 18.77 51.99 -10.35
CA LYS A 56 18.86 52.06 -8.88
C LYS A 56 17.85 51.15 -8.20
N VAL A 57 16.59 51.18 -8.67
CA VAL A 57 15.51 50.33 -8.13
C VAL A 57 15.77 48.87 -8.45
N ASN A 58 16.21 48.54 -9.67
CA ASN A 58 16.62 47.18 -10.06
C ASN A 58 17.70 46.65 -9.11
N ARG A 59 18.77 47.44 -8.87
CA ARG A 59 19.85 47.05 -7.95
C ARG A 59 19.33 46.78 -6.53
N ALA A 60 18.45 47.62 -6.00
CA ALA A 60 17.87 47.38 -4.68
C ALA A 60 17.03 46.10 -4.63
N LEU A 61 16.22 45.85 -5.65
CA LEU A 61 15.42 44.63 -5.76
C LEU A 61 16.27 43.37 -5.99
N GLU A 62 17.40 43.47 -6.69
CA GLU A 62 18.36 42.37 -6.88
C GLU A 62 18.93 41.87 -5.54
N HIS A 63 19.15 42.80 -4.61
CA HIS A 63 19.64 42.53 -3.26
C HIS A 63 18.54 42.30 -2.23
N ARG A 64 17.27 42.33 -2.64
CA ARG A 64 16.15 42.02 -1.74
C ARG A 64 16.30 40.61 -1.18
N THR A 65 16.26 40.51 0.14
CA THR A 65 16.37 39.24 0.86
C THR A 65 14.99 38.66 1.15
N TYR A 66 14.83 37.37 0.87
CA TYR A 66 13.71 36.53 1.25
C TYR A 66 14.17 35.56 2.32
N ARG A 67 13.32 35.36 3.34
CA ARG A 67 13.58 34.46 4.47
C ARG A 67 12.49 33.41 4.53
N ILE A 68 12.90 32.14 4.49
CA ILE A 68 12.04 31.00 4.77
C ILE A 68 11.92 30.87 6.29
N ILE A 69 10.72 31.08 6.80
CA ILE A 69 10.43 31.11 8.24
C ILE A 69 9.71 29.83 8.65
N GLU A 70 10.17 29.23 9.74
CA GLU A 70 9.52 28.11 10.40
C GLU A 70 9.70 28.25 11.91
N ASN A 71 8.60 28.14 12.67
CA ASN A 71 8.59 28.31 14.13
C ASN A 71 9.27 29.60 14.61
N GLY A 72 9.06 30.71 13.87
CA GLY A 72 9.65 32.02 14.17
C GLY A 72 11.14 32.16 13.83
N LYS A 73 11.80 31.10 13.33
CA LYS A 73 13.22 31.12 12.97
C LYS A 73 13.40 31.11 11.45
N THR A 74 14.46 31.77 10.97
CA THR A 74 14.86 31.70 9.56
C THR A 74 15.59 30.38 9.31
N GLN A 75 15.01 29.51 8.50
CA GLN A 75 15.60 28.21 8.12
C GLN A 75 16.52 28.35 6.91
N TYR A 76 16.17 29.24 5.99
CA TYR A 76 16.93 29.50 4.78
C TYR A 76 16.69 30.93 4.35
N HIS A 77 17.66 31.55 3.68
CA HIS A 77 17.51 32.86 3.09
C HIS A 77 18.16 32.91 1.71
N PHE A 78 17.62 33.76 0.85
CA PHE A 78 18.17 34.00 -0.48
C PHE A 78 17.91 35.44 -0.90
N THR A 79 18.73 35.96 -1.80
CA THR A 79 18.49 37.23 -2.48
C THR A 79 17.86 36.99 -3.85
N SER A 80 17.16 37.98 -4.41
CA SER A 80 16.63 37.91 -5.78
C SER A 80 17.69 37.48 -6.78
N LYS A 81 18.89 38.08 -6.70
CA LYS A 81 20.04 37.74 -7.55
C LYS A 81 20.47 36.28 -7.40
N SER A 82 20.61 35.78 -6.17
CA SER A 82 21.02 34.39 -5.92
C SER A 82 19.99 33.34 -6.38
N ALA A 83 18.72 33.74 -6.48
CA ALA A 83 17.62 32.90 -6.94
C ALA A 83 17.34 32.99 -8.45
N GLY A 84 18.16 33.75 -9.21
CA GLY A 84 17.96 33.93 -10.65
C GLY A 84 16.71 34.74 -11.01
N ILE A 85 16.19 35.55 -10.08
CA ILE A 85 15.02 36.40 -10.33
C ILE A 85 15.45 37.57 -11.21
N THR A 86 14.83 37.68 -12.39
CA THR A 86 15.03 38.82 -13.28
C THR A 86 14.08 39.95 -12.90
N ILE A 87 14.62 41.17 -12.90
CA ILE A 87 13.92 42.37 -12.46
C ILE A 87 13.94 43.37 -13.61
N ASN A 88 12.77 43.81 -14.03
CA ASN A 88 12.62 44.92 -14.96
C ASN A 88 11.59 45.91 -14.43
N THR A 89 12.08 46.99 -13.83
CA THR A 89 11.23 48.05 -13.27
C THR A 89 10.93 49.18 -14.25
N LYS A 90 11.60 49.26 -15.41
CA LYS A 90 11.49 50.43 -16.31
C LYS A 90 10.04 50.68 -16.74
N LYS A 91 9.33 49.64 -17.17
CA LYS A 91 7.94 49.75 -17.62
C LYS A 91 7.01 50.21 -16.49
N ASP A 92 7.20 49.67 -15.29
CA ASP A 92 6.37 50.00 -14.12
C ASP A 92 6.69 51.41 -13.61
N LEU A 93 7.97 51.79 -13.58
CA LEU A 93 8.41 53.15 -13.24
C LEU A 93 7.93 54.19 -14.26
N THR A 94 7.91 53.87 -15.55
CA THR A 94 7.34 54.77 -16.58
C THR A 94 5.84 54.97 -16.35
N LYS A 95 5.10 53.92 -15.97
CA LYS A 95 3.68 54.06 -15.62
C LYS A 95 3.48 54.85 -14.33
N LEU A 96 4.32 54.62 -13.33
CA LEU A 96 4.24 55.31 -12.03
C LEU A 96 4.52 56.80 -12.17
N VAL A 97 5.60 57.16 -12.88
CA VAL A 97 5.97 58.57 -13.10
C VAL A 97 4.90 59.28 -13.94
N ALA A 98 4.34 58.63 -14.97
CA ALA A 98 3.28 59.23 -15.79
C ALA A 98 1.95 59.47 -15.03
N LYS A 99 1.66 58.66 -14.01
CA LYS A 99 0.43 58.78 -13.20
C LYS A 99 0.52 59.82 -12.09
N GLN A 100 1.71 60.34 -11.78
CA GLN A 100 1.85 61.29 -10.68
C GLN A 100 1.20 62.64 -11.02
N ASN A 101 0.61 63.29 -10.00
CA ASN A 101 0.05 64.62 -10.19
C ASN A 101 1.13 65.69 -10.01
N TYR A 102 1.72 66.13 -11.13
CA TYR A 102 2.83 67.09 -11.18
C TYR A 102 2.52 68.46 -10.54
N TRP A 103 1.26 68.86 -10.50
CA TRP A 103 0.82 70.11 -9.89
C TRP A 103 0.95 70.11 -8.35
N ARG A 104 1.16 68.93 -7.74
CA ARG A 104 1.37 68.81 -6.29
C ARG A 104 2.83 68.99 -5.87
N TRP A 105 3.72 69.42 -6.76
CA TRP A 105 5.14 69.58 -6.45
C TRP A 105 5.46 70.47 -5.23
N PRO A 106 4.76 71.58 -4.92
CA PRO A 106 5.07 72.37 -3.72
C PRO A 106 4.74 71.60 -2.44
N LEU A 107 3.68 70.79 -2.47
CA LEU A 107 3.31 69.90 -1.38
C LEU A 107 4.33 68.76 -1.22
N ALA A 108 4.98 68.35 -2.30
CA ALA A 108 6.03 67.34 -2.29
C ALA A 108 7.37 67.87 -1.77
N LEU A 109 7.58 69.19 -1.72
CA LEU A 109 8.77 69.82 -1.12
C LEU A 109 8.63 69.95 0.41
N LEU A 110 7.42 70.19 0.88
CA LEU A 110 7.08 70.07 2.28
C LEU A 110 7.08 68.57 2.61
N GLN A 111 7.92 68.08 3.52
CA GLN A 111 8.06 66.66 3.90
C GLN A 111 6.74 65.95 4.34
N SER A 112 5.60 66.64 4.27
CA SER A 112 4.23 66.19 4.53
C SER A 112 3.58 65.36 3.41
N ALA A 113 4.15 65.28 2.20
CA ALA A 113 3.63 64.38 1.17
C ALA A 113 4.10 62.94 1.44
N GLN A 114 3.21 62.15 2.05
CA GLN A 114 3.38 60.73 2.31
C GLN A 114 3.97 59.99 1.10
N ALA A 115 5.02 59.21 1.35
CA ALA A 115 5.60 58.28 0.39
C ALA A 115 4.47 57.45 -0.23
N ALA A 116 4.29 57.56 -1.55
CA ALA A 116 3.33 56.73 -2.26
C ALA A 116 3.69 55.27 -2.00
N ASP A 117 2.80 54.58 -1.27
CA ASP A 117 2.98 53.20 -0.84
C ASP A 117 3.28 52.34 -2.08
N SER A 118 4.51 51.84 -2.16
CA SER A 118 5.07 51.25 -3.37
C SER A 118 4.52 49.83 -3.57
N ALA A 119 3.30 49.74 -4.09
CA ALA A 119 2.72 48.49 -4.56
C ALA A 119 3.57 47.93 -5.71
N ALA A 120 4.09 46.71 -5.50
CA ALA A 120 4.61 45.75 -6.49
C ALA A 120 5.24 46.37 -7.75
N VAL A 121 6.39 47.01 -7.62
CA VAL A 121 7.19 47.48 -8.76
C VAL A 121 8.16 46.39 -9.19
N GLY A 122 8.15 46.07 -10.49
CA GLY A 122 8.99 45.05 -11.09
C GLY A 122 8.19 43.77 -11.34
N GLN A 123 8.03 43.41 -12.62
CA GLN A 123 7.68 42.04 -12.99
C GLN A 123 8.81 41.11 -12.54
N LEU A 124 8.69 40.56 -11.33
CA LEU A 124 9.61 39.58 -10.79
C LEU A 124 9.36 38.26 -11.51
N THR A 125 10.27 37.91 -12.44
CA THR A 125 10.17 36.68 -13.20
C THR A 125 11.29 35.75 -12.77
N ILE A 126 10.97 34.48 -12.52
CA ILE A 126 11.95 33.44 -12.23
C ILE A 126 11.81 32.36 -13.30
N LYS A 127 12.94 31.92 -13.87
CA LYS A 127 12.95 30.82 -14.82
C LYS A 127 12.55 29.52 -14.11
N HIS A 128 11.93 28.60 -14.85
CA HIS A 128 11.51 27.32 -14.28
C HIS A 128 12.69 26.53 -13.66
N SER A 129 13.86 26.53 -14.32
CA SER A 129 15.09 25.91 -13.82
C SER A 129 15.57 26.50 -12.48
N ASP A 130 15.52 27.82 -12.38
CA ASP A 130 16.03 28.56 -11.22
C ASP A 130 15.08 28.39 -10.04
N LEU A 131 13.76 28.39 -10.31
CA LEU A 131 12.74 28.09 -9.32
C LEU A 131 12.90 26.67 -8.79
N ASN A 132 13.09 25.67 -9.65
CA ASN A 132 13.28 24.28 -9.21
C ASN A 132 14.55 24.13 -8.35
N THR A 133 15.64 24.78 -8.76
CA THR A 133 16.90 24.80 -7.99
C THR A 133 16.70 25.45 -6.61
N LEU A 134 15.96 26.56 -6.57
CA LEU A 134 15.62 27.24 -5.33
C LEU A 134 14.76 26.35 -4.41
N LEU A 135 13.70 25.74 -4.95
CA LEU A 135 12.82 24.84 -4.20
C LEU A 135 13.57 23.62 -3.67
N GLN A 136 14.52 23.09 -4.43
CA GLN A 136 15.39 22.00 -3.99
C GLN A 136 16.28 22.45 -2.82
N LYS A 137 16.93 23.61 -2.90
CA LYS A 137 17.75 24.15 -1.79
C LYS A 137 16.91 24.40 -0.52
N ILE A 138 15.70 24.97 -0.68
CA ILE A 138 14.77 25.17 0.42
C ILE A 138 14.39 23.83 1.05
N THR A 139 14.03 22.84 0.23
CA THR A 139 13.63 21.50 0.70
C THR A 139 14.78 20.79 1.40
N THR A 140 15.98 20.77 0.82
CA THR A 140 17.17 20.16 1.42
C THR A 140 17.49 20.78 2.77
N THR A 141 17.49 22.12 2.87
CA THR A 141 17.76 22.82 4.13
C THR A 141 16.67 22.54 5.16
N ALA A 142 15.41 22.62 4.75
CA ALA A 142 14.26 22.32 5.60
C ALA A 142 14.32 20.89 6.16
N ASN A 143 14.73 19.91 5.36
CA ASN A 143 14.80 18.50 5.75
C ASN A 143 15.98 18.15 6.67
N GLN A 144 16.89 19.09 6.97
CA GLN A 144 17.93 18.88 8.00
C GLN A 144 17.31 18.77 9.40
N THR A 145 16.12 19.35 9.61
CA THR A 145 15.32 19.09 10.81
C THR A 145 14.51 17.81 10.62
N LYS A 146 14.38 16.99 11.68
CA LYS A 146 13.58 15.76 11.63
C LYS A 146 12.12 16.10 11.33
N ARG A 147 11.69 15.85 10.09
CA ARG A 147 10.31 16.05 9.64
C ARG A 147 9.41 14.93 10.17
N THR A 148 8.15 15.26 10.44
CA THR A 148 7.12 14.30 10.86
C THR A 148 6.08 14.14 9.78
N LYS A 149 5.58 12.92 9.59
CA LYS A 149 4.55 12.61 8.58
C LYS A 149 3.18 13.11 9.05
N THR A 150 2.39 13.61 8.11
CA THR A 150 0.98 13.94 8.34
C THR A 150 0.15 12.67 8.23
N GLU A 151 -0.68 12.41 9.24
CA GLU A 151 -1.58 11.26 9.28
C GLU A 151 -3.03 11.71 9.31
N ASN A 152 -3.86 11.09 8.48
CA ASN A 152 -5.30 11.27 8.52
C ASN A 152 -5.92 10.65 9.77
N ALA A 153 -7.08 11.17 10.17
CA ALA A 153 -7.92 10.52 11.16
C ALA A 153 -8.40 9.16 10.63
N LYS A 154 -8.50 8.17 11.52
CA LYS A 154 -8.88 6.80 11.18
C LYS A 154 -9.69 6.16 12.30
N LEU A 155 -10.42 5.09 11.96
CA LEU A 155 -11.08 4.25 12.96
C LEU A 155 -10.07 3.27 13.55
N VAL A 156 -10.10 3.09 14.87
CA VAL A 156 -9.30 2.08 15.59
C VAL A 156 -10.17 1.37 16.63
N TYR A 157 -9.78 0.16 17.01
CA TYR A 157 -10.38 -0.55 18.13
C TYR A 157 -9.62 -0.28 19.41
N LYS A 158 -10.29 0.26 20.43
CA LYS A 158 -9.73 0.42 21.77
C LYS A 158 -10.85 0.19 22.78
N ASN A 159 -10.55 -0.49 23.88
CA ASN A 159 -11.48 -0.72 24.99
C ASN A 159 -12.82 -1.32 24.53
N ASN A 160 -12.75 -2.34 23.67
CA ASN A 160 -13.90 -3.02 23.09
C ASN A 160 -14.86 -2.14 22.27
N GLN A 161 -14.39 -0.99 21.78
CA GLN A 161 -15.20 -0.06 20.99
C GLN A 161 -14.44 0.47 19.77
N VAL A 162 -15.19 0.76 18.71
CA VAL A 162 -14.67 1.52 17.56
C VAL A 162 -14.55 2.97 17.97
N VAL A 163 -13.34 3.53 17.94
CA VAL A 163 -13.07 4.94 18.27
C VAL A 163 -12.40 5.65 17.10
N ILE A 164 -12.60 6.97 17.01
CA ILE A 164 -11.92 7.81 16.04
C ILE A 164 -10.57 8.21 16.63
N GLN A 165 -9.48 7.74 16.02
CA GLN A 165 -8.15 8.28 16.27
C GLN A 165 -8.01 9.60 15.49
N LYS A 166 -7.65 10.67 16.20
CA LYS A 166 -7.46 12.00 15.63
C LYS A 166 -6.30 12.03 14.64
N GLU A 167 -6.46 12.84 13.60
CA GLU A 167 -5.42 13.18 12.63
C GLU A 167 -4.21 13.81 13.33
N VAL A 168 -3.02 13.58 12.77
CA VAL A 168 -1.76 14.17 13.25
C VAL A 168 -1.23 15.08 12.16
N GLN A 169 -1.12 16.37 12.46
CA GLN A 169 -0.48 17.34 11.56
C GLN A 169 1.04 17.16 11.63
N GLY A 170 1.63 16.69 10.53
CA GLY A 170 3.08 16.58 10.39
C GLY A 170 3.73 17.88 9.93
N THR A 171 5.04 17.83 9.70
CA THR A 171 5.86 18.93 9.17
C THR A 171 6.47 18.64 7.80
N GLU A 172 6.12 17.50 7.19
CA GLU A 172 6.54 17.15 5.83
C GLU A 172 6.02 18.15 4.79
N LEU A 173 6.84 18.41 3.77
CA LEU A 173 6.58 19.42 2.76
C LEU A 173 5.86 18.84 1.55
N ASP A 174 4.76 19.49 1.16
CA ASP A 174 4.10 19.29 -0.12
C ASP A 174 4.81 20.17 -1.16
N GLN A 175 5.43 19.54 -2.16
CA GLN A 175 6.25 20.24 -3.16
C GLN A 175 5.41 21.20 -4.03
N THR A 176 4.15 20.85 -4.30
CA THR A 176 3.22 21.69 -5.05
C THR A 176 2.86 22.92 -4.23
N LYS A 177 2.49 22.75 -2.95
CA LYS A 177 2.21 23.89 -2.06
C LYS A 177 3.45 24.75 -1.82
N LEU A 178 4.64 24.14 -1.70
CA LEU A 178 5.89 24.87 -1.53
C LEU A 178 6.15 25.80 -2.72
N LYS A 179 6.03 25.25 -3.94
CA LYS A 179 6.14 26.03 -5.18
C LYS A 179 5.15 27.19 -5.20
N ASP A 180 3.89 26.94 -4.87
CA ASP A 180 2.85 27.96 -4.86
C ASP A 180 3.14 29.07 -3.82
N VAL A 181 3.54 28.68 -2.61
CA VAL A 181 3.84 29.62 -1.52
C VAL A 181 5.05 30.48 -1.86
N VAL A 182 6.12 29.88 -2.39
CA VAL A 182 7.34 30.61 -2.79
C VAL A 182 7.06 31.54 -3.97
N THR A 183 6.35 31.06 -4.99
CA THR A 183 6.04 31.86 -6.19
C THR A 183 5.14 33.04 -5.83
N LYS A 184 4.07 32.82 -5.06
CA LYS A 184 3.19 33.90 -4.57
C LYS A 184 3.95 34.91 -3.71
N ALA A 185 4.86 34.44 -2.86
CA ALA A 185 5.66 35.35 -2.04
C ALA A 185 6.62 36.19 -2.89
N ILE A 186 7.26 35.61 -3.91
CA ILE A 186 8.12 36.35 -4.85
C ILE A 186 7.27 37.38 -5.62
N SER A 187 6.17 36.98 -6.25
CA SER A 187 5.33 37.87 -7.06
C SER A 187 4.73 39.01 -6.25
N ASN A 188 4.36 38.76 -4.99
CA ASN A 188 3.80 39.79 -4.10
C ASN A 188 4.87 40.60 -3.34
N GLY A 189 6.16 40.30 -3.55
CA GLY A 189 7.23 40.93 -2.78
C GLY A 189 7.10 40.67 -1.28
N GLN A 190 6.69 39.48 -0.85
CA GLN A 190 6.65 39.09 0.56
C GLN A 190 8.02 38.51 0.95
N SER A 191 8.83 39.31 1.65
CA SER A 191 10.18 38.93 2.08
C SER A 191 10.21 37.82 3.16
N GLN A 192 9.06 37.44 3.73
CA GLN A 192 8.94 36.34 4.68
C GLN A 192 8.01 35.26 4.12
N ILE A 193 8.53 34.04 4.02
CA ILE A 193 7.85 32.89 3.43
C ILE A 193 7.64 31.85 4.52
N ALA A 194 6.41 31.70 5.01
CA ALA A 194 6.10 30.78 6.09
C ALA A 194 6.01 29.33 5.58
N LEU A 195 6.97 28.49 5.97
CA LEU A 195 7.07 27.11 5.51
C LEU A 195 5.87 26.25 5.94
N LYS A 196 5.22 26.60 7.07
CA LYS A 196 3.98 25.96 7.55
C LYS A 196 2.85 25.96 6.51
N LYS A 197 2.81 26.93 5.59
CA LYS A 197 1.82 26.98 4.51
C LYS A 197 2.07 25.93 3.42
N ALA A 198 3.27 25.37 3.36
CA ALA A 198 3.68 24.34 2.42
C ALA A 198 3.58 22.92 2.98
N TYR A 199 3.06 22.73 4.21
CA TYR A 199 2.94 21.41 4.80
C TYR A 199 1.84 20.59 4.10
N VAL A 200 2.05 19.27 4.06
CA VAL A 200 0.95 18.32 3.83
C VAL A 200 -0.11 18.54 4.90
N THR A 201 -1.38 18.56 4.50
CA THR A 201 -2.51 18.77 5.42
C THR A 201 -3.36 17.51 5.45
N PRO A 202 -3.89 17.09 6.62
CA PRO A 202 -4.82 15.96 6.68
C PRO A 202 -6.00 16.20 5.74
N THR A 203 -6.29 15.20 4.92
CA THR A 203 -7.46 15.21 4.02
C THR A 203 -8.70 14.65 4.69
N VAL A 204 -8.52 13.90 5.79
CA VAL A 204 -9.60 13.38 6.64
C VAL A 204 -9.31 13.76 8.09
N THR A 205 -10.23 14.50 8.69
CA THR A 205 -10.18 14.92 10.09
C THR A 205 -11.14 14.09 10.96
N SER A 206 -10.90 14.11 12.25
CA SER A 206 -11.74 13.50 13.29
C SER A 206 -13.17 14.04 13.33
N THR A 207 -13.39 15.24 12.78
CA THR A 207 -14.70 15.86 12.64
C THR A 207 -15.45 15.44 11.37
N SER A 208 -14.82 14.68 10.48
CA SER A 208 -15.42 14.21 9.22
C SER A 208 -16.74 13.47 9.46
N ALA A 209 -17.79 13.89 8.74
CA ALA A 209 -19.09 13.25 8.78
C ALA A 209 -19.02 11.79 8.30
N SER A 210 -18.21 11.49 7.28
CA SER A 210 -18.04 10.12 6.77
C SER A 210 -17.43 9.19 7.82
N LEU A 211 -16.48 9.70 8.62
CA LEU A 211 -15.82 8.93 9.67
C LEU A 211 -16.74 8.68 10.87
N LYS A 212 -17.59 9.64 11.24
CA LYS A 212 -18.64 9.47 12.27
C LYS A 212 -19.70 8.45 11.85
N THR A 213 -20.17 8.52 10.60
CA THR A 213 -21.10 7.53 10.04
C THR A 213 -20.47 6.13 10.03
N ALA A 214 -19.21 6.02 9.63
CA ALA A 214 -18.52 4.75 9.61
C ALA A 214 -18.28 4.18 11.02
N LYS A 215 -17.90 5.01 12.01
CA LYS A 215 -17.83 4.58 13.41
C LYS A 215 -19.13 3.91 13.86
N THR A 216 -20.28 4.54 13.55
CA THR A 216 -21.60 4.02 13.91
C THR A 216 -21.92 2.71 13.19
N LYS A 217 -21.70 2.65 11.87
CA LYS A 217 -21.95 1.44 11.07
C LYS A 217 -21.01 0.28 11.43
N SER A 218 -19.79 0.59 11.86
CA SER A 218 -18.78 -0.41 12.21
C SER A 218 -18.89 -0.94 13.64
N ALA A 219 -19.69 -0.29 14.49
CA ALA A 219 -19.88 -0.72 15.88
C ALA A 219 -20.42 -2.15 15.98
N LYS A 220 -21.29 -2.59 15.06
CA LYS A 220 -21.81 -3.97 15.04
C LYS A 220 -20.74 -5.03 14.74
N TYR A 221 -19.69 -4.70 13.97
CA TYR A 221 -18.58 -5.61 13.70
C TYR A 221 -17.61 -5.69 14.89
N ALA A 222 -17.62 -4.70 15.77
CA ALA A 222 -16.85 -4.70 17.00
C ALA A 222 -17.45 -5.59 18.09
N SER A 223 -18.72 -5.98 17.95
CA SER A 223 -19.45 -6.84 18.89
C SER A 223 -19.74 -8.24 18.35
N GLU A 224 -19.53 -8.50 17.06
CA GLU A 224 -19.81 -9.82 16.48
C GLU A 224 -18.74 -10.85 16.85
N THR A 225 -19.17 -12.06 17.16
CA THR A 225 -18.30 -13.22 17.38
C THR A 225 -18.17 -14.01 16.08
N ALA A 226 -17.08 -13.76 15.35
CA ALA A 226 -16.73 -14.48 14.12
C ALA A 226 -15.90 -15.73 14.43
N THR A 227 -16.48 -16.93 14.30
CA THR A 227 -15.81 -18.20 14.65
C THR A 227 -15.57 -19.08 13.43
N TYR A 228 -14.36 -19.63 13.34
CA TYR A 228 -14.03 -20.71 12.41
C TYR A 228 -14.06 -22.06 13.12
N ASN A 229 -14.53 -23.08 12.40
CA ASN A 229 -14.26 -24.49 12.67
C ASN A 229 -13.55 -25.09 11.47
N ILE A 230 -12.23 -25.28 11.57
CA ILE A 230 -11.40 -25.84 10.51
C ILE A 230 -10.90 -27.21 10.97
N ASN A 231 -11.38 -28.26 10.33
CA ASN A 231 -10.99 -29.63 10.67
C ASN A 231 -11.15 -29.95 12.18
N GLY A 232 -12.24 -29.50 12.81
CA GLY A 232 -12.49 -29.67 14.24
C GLY A 232 -11.80 -28.65 15.15
N HIS A 233 -10.86 -27.86 14.64
CA HIS A 233 -10.23 -26.77 15.38
C HIS A 233 -11.11 -25.52 15.37
N LYS A 234 -11.69 -25.21 16.52
CA LYS A 234 -12.52 -24.00 16.72
C LYS A 234 -11.69 -22.84 17.25
N PHE A 235 -11.83 -21.67 16.64
CA PHE A 235 -11.22 -20.43 17.11
C PHE A 235 -12.00 -19.21 16.63
N THR A 236 -11.98 -18.14 17.43
CA THR A 236 -12.60 -16.86 17.11
C THR A 236 -11.58 -15.95 16.42
N ILE A 237 -12.01 -15.25 15.36
CA ILE A 237 -11.20 -14.23 14.71
C ILE A 237 -11.13 -13.02 15.66
N PRO A 238 -9.93 -12.53 16.02
CA PRO A 238 -9.81 -11.38 16.91
C PRO A 238 -10.53 -10.13 16.37
N HIS A 239 -11.26 -9.42 17.24
CA HIS A 239 -12.02 -8.23 16.83
C HIS A 239 -11.13 -7.10 16.30
N ASP A 240 -9.96 -6.90 16.89
CA ASP A 240 -8.97 -5.92 16.45
C ASP A 240 -8.49 -6.20 15.02
N LEU A 241 -8.33 -7.49 14.67
CA LEU A 241 -7.98 -7.92 13.32
C LEU A 241 -9.11 -7.63 12.33
N ILE A 242 -10.36 -7.96 12.65
CA ILE A 242 -11.52 -7.63 11.79
C ILE A 242 -11.60 -6.11 11.55
N LEU A 243 -11.41 -5.32 12.60
CA LEU A 243 -11.47 -3.87 12.51
C LEU A 243 -10.29 -3.29 11.73
N SER A 244 -9.11 -3.92 11.76
CA SER A 244 -7.98 -3.53 10.92
C SER A 244 -8.27 -3.68 9.43
N TRP A 245 -9.25 -4.52 9.06
CA TRP A 245 -9.67 -4.69 7.66
C TRP A 245 -10.68 -3.64 7.22
N ILE A 246 -11.32 -2.89 8.13
CA ILE A 246 -12.37 -1.96 7.75
C ILE A 246 -11.83 -0.82 6.88
N LYS A 247 -12.45 -0.67 5.71
CA LYS A 247 -12.29 0.45 4.80
C LYS A 247 -13.58 1.26 4.75
N VAL A 248 -13.43 2.57 4.59
CA VAL A 248 -14.54 3.51 4.51
C VAL A 248 -14.31 4.38 3.28
N ASP A 249 -15.28 4.43 2.37
CA ASP A 249 -15.21 5.33 1.23
C ASP A 249 -15.62 6.77 1.57
N LYS A 250 -15.52 7.68 0.59
CA LYS A 250 -15.87 9.10 0.77
C LYS A 250 -17.35 9.30 1.15
N GLN A 251 -18.20 8.34 0.80
CA GLN A 251 -19.64 8.31 1.04
C GLN A 251 -20.01 7.65 2.38
N GLY A 252 -19.03 7.17 3.15
CA GLY A 252 -19.28 6.49 4.42
C GLY A 252 -19.86 5.09 4.26
N LYS A 253 -19.64 4.43 3.11
CA LYS A 253 -19.87 2.99 2.93
C LYS A 253 -18.73 2.23 3.58
N VAL A 254 -19.07 1.24 4.40
CA VAL A 254 -18.12 0.35 5.02
C VAL A 254 -17.89 -0.86 4.12
N SER A 255 -16.63 -1.21 3.91
CA SER A 255 -16.18 -2.44 3.25
C SER A 255 -15.00 -3.02 4.03
N LEU A 256 -14.57 -4.22 3.66
CA LEU A 256 -13.33 -4.81 4.17
C LEU A 256 -12.24 -4.77 3.10
N ASP A 257 -11.00 -4.57 3.54
CA ASP A 257 -9.80 -4.73 2.75
C ASP A 257 -9.66 -6.18 2.28
N GLN A 258 -10.11 -6.44 1.05
CA GLN A 258 -10.10 -7.78 0.47
C GLN A 258 -8.69 -8.39 0.46
N SER A 259 -7.65 -7.59 0.26
CA SER A 259 -6.26 -8.08 0.29
C SER A 259 -5.85 -8.53 1.69
N ALA A 260 -6.29 -7.83 2.74
CA ALA A 260 -6.00 -8.21 4.12
C ALA A 260 -6.78 -9.46 4.55
N VAL A 261 -8.05 -9.58 4.15
CA VAL A 261 -8.88 -10.78 4.39
C VAL A 261 -8.28 -11.98 3.65
N LEU A 262 -7.89 -11.82 2.38
CA LEU A 262 -7.23 -12.88 1.61
C LEU A 262 -5.93 -13.33 2.26
N ALA A 263 -5.09 -12.39 2.72
CA ALA A 263 -3.85 -12.72 3.41
C ALA A 263 -4.12 -13.52 4.70
N TYR A 264 -5.18 -13.20 5.43
CA TYR A 264 -5.60 -13.98 6.60
C TYR A 264 -6.03 -15.39 6.22
N VAL A 265 -6.90 -15.54 5.21
CA VAL A 265 -7.35 -16.86 4.74
C VAL A 265 -6.19 -17.71 4.19
N LYS A 266 -5.20 -17.10 3.53
CA LYS A 266 -3.96 -17.80 3.12
C LYS A 266 -3.19 -18.34 4.31
N LYS A 267 -3.02 -17.55 5.39
CA LYS A 267 -2.39 -18.05 6.62
C LYS A 267 -3.17 -19.21 7.25
N LEU A 268 -4.50 -19.20 7.17
CA LEU A 268 -5.32 -20.32 7.62
C LEU A 268 -5.09 -21.56 6.75
N ASN A 269 -5.01 -21.40 5.42
CA ASN A 269 -4.66 -22.48 4.53
C ASN A 269 -3.29 -23.06 4.88
N ASP A 270 -2.26 -22.23 4.97
CA ASP A 270 -0.89 -22.66 5.26
C ASP A 270 -0.80 -23.42 6.59
N LYS A 271 -1.60 -23.03 7.58
CA LYS A 271 -1.65 -23.69 8.89
C LYS A 271 -2.38 -25.04 8.89
N TYR A 272 -3.48 -25.17 8.15
CA TYR A 272 -4.41 -26.29 8.31
C TYR A 272 -4.55 -27.21 7.10
N HIS A 273 -4.09 -26.81 5.91
CA HIS A 273 -4.15 -27.67 4.73
C HIS A 273 -3.43 -28.99 4.99
N THR A 274 -3.89 -30.06 4.34
CA THR A 274 -3.25 -31.37 4.46
C THR A 274 -2.66 -31.88 3.16
N TYR A 275 -3.01 -31.26 2.02
CA TYR A 275 -2.45 -31.59 0.71
C TYR A 275 -0.91 -31.49 0.70
N HIS A 276 -0.21 -32.55 0.27
CA HIS A 276 1.26 -32.65 0.29
C HIS A 276 1.94 -32.46 1.65
N THR A 277 1.20 -32.53 2.77
CA THR A 277 1.79 -32.37 4.11
C THR A 277 2.26 -33.69 4.71
N THR A 278 3.26 -33.63 5.59
CA THR A 278 3.74 -34.80 6.33
C THR A 278 2.85 -35.09 7.54
N ARG A 279 2.56 -36.37 7.81
CA ARG A 279 1.67 -36.81 8.91
C ARG A 279 2.44 -37.64 9.93
N LYS A 280 2.02 -37.54 11.20
CA LYS A 280 2.32 -38.56 12.22
C LYS A 280 1.18 -39.57 12.19
N PHE A 281 1.47 -40.81 11.84
CA PHE A 281 0.49 -41.87 11.67
C PHE A 281 0.73 -42.99 12.67
N LYS A 282 -0.32 -43.47 13.34
CA LYS A 282 -0.24 -44.61 14.26
C LYS A 282 -0.37 -45.90 13.44
N SER A 283 0.76 -46.47 13.05
CA SER A 283 0.80 -47.73 12.31
C SER A 283 0.50 -48.92 13.20
N THR A 284 0.10 -50.01 12.56
CA THR A 284 -0.28 -51.26 13.23
C THR A 284 0.92 -51.92 13.89
N ALA A 285 2.07 -51.98 13.21
CA ALA A 285 3.22 -52.78 13.64
C ALA A 285 4.43 -51.97 14.15
N ARG A 286 4.50 -50.67 13.90
CA ARG A 286 5.69 -49.85 14.18
C ARG A 286 5.42 -48.62 15.07
N GLY A 287 4.25 -48.58 15.72
CA GLY A 287 3.86 -47.45 16.57
C GLY A 287 3.62 -46.19 15.75
N THR A 288 4.09 -45.03 16.23
CA THR A 288 3.89 -43.77 15.48
C THR A 288 5.02 -43.56 14.47
N VAL A 289 4.68 -43.53 13.19
CA VAL A 289 5.58 -43.28 12.07
C VAL A 289 5.37 -41.88 11.48
N THR A 290 6.36 -41.40 10.73
CA THR A 290 6.27 -40.13 9.99
C THR A 290 6.16 -40.44 8.51
N VAL A 291 5.07 -40.01 7.87
CA VAL A 291 4.77 -40.32 6.47
C VAL A 291 4.75 -39.02 5.67
N SER A 292 5.52 -38.97 4.58
CA SER A 292 5.53 -37.83 3.66
C SER A 292 4.14 -37.57 3.07
N GLY A 293 3.91 -36.35 2.61
CA GLY A 293 2.67 -36.03 1.91
C GLY A 293 2.64 -36.64 0.52
N GLY A 294 1.48 -37.15 0.14
CA GLY A 294 1.08 -37.30 -1.26
C GLY A 294 -0.08 -36.36 -1.56
N PHE A 295 -0.80 -36.61 -2.65
CA PHE A 295 -1.93 -35.77 -3.05
C PHE A 295 -3.22 -36.02 -2.26
N TYR A 296 -3.26 -36.99 -1.33
CA TYR A 296 -4.39 -37.05 -0.42
C TYR A 296 -4.35 -35.88 0.54
N GLY A 297 -5.45 -35.15 0.63
CA GLY A 297 -5.62 -34.01 1.50
C GLY A 297 -6.39 -32.90 0.82
N TRP A 298 -6.50 -31.79 1.52
CA TRP A 298 -7.32 -30.67 1.09
C TRP A 298 -6.59 -29.34 1.29
N THR A 299 -7.04 -28.34 0.54
CA THR A 299 -6.66 -26.93 0.68
C THR A 299 -7.92 -26.07 0.81
N ILE A 300 -7.78 -24.89 1.41
CA ILE A 300 -8.82 -23.85 1.40
C ILE A 300 -8.79 -23.17 0.03
N LYS A 301 -9.96 -23.00 -0.60
CA LYS A 301 -10.10 -22.19 -1.83
C LYS A 301 -10.00 -20.70 -1.45
N THR A 302 -8.78 -20.21 -1.24
CA THR A 302 -8.50 -18.96 -0.53
C THR A 302 -9.22 -17.73 -1.09
N GLU A 303 -9.32 -17.62 -2.41
CA GLU A 303 -10.01 -16.49 -3.08
C GLU A 303 -11.52 -16.51 -2.83
N SER A 304 -12.15 -17.67 -3.02
CA SER A 304 -13.59 -17.84 -2.77
C SER A 304 -13.92 -17.70 -1.29
N GLU A 305 -13.07 -18.25 -0.42
CA GLU A 305 -13.25 -18.18 1.03
C GLU A 305 -13.07 -16.77 1.57
N ALA A 306 -12.10 -15.99 1.07
CA ALA A 306 -11.92 -14.59 1.49
C ALA A 306 -13.14 -13.73 1.15
N LYS A 307 -13.71 -13.91 -0.06
CA LYS A 307 -14.95 -13.22 -0.47
C LYS A 307 -16.12 -13.61 0.42
N ALA A 308 -16.28 -14.91 0.69
CA ALA A 308 -17.36 -15.42 1.53
C ALA A 308 -17.23 -14.97 3.00
N LEU A 309 -16.01 -14.97 3.55
CA LEU A 309 -15.72 -14.48 4.89
C LEU A 309 -16.03 -12.98 5.02
N ALA A 310 -15.57 -12.18 4.06
CA ALA A 310 -15.83 -10.75 4.06
C ALA A 310 -17.33 -10.43 3.97
N ALA A 311 -18.08 -11.16 3.13
CA ALA A 311 -19.52 -11.02 3.03
C ALA A 311 -20.23 -11.40 4.34
N GLU A 312 -19.76 -12.45 5.03
CA GLU A 312 -20.33 -12.88 6.31
C GLU A 312 -20.11 -11.84 7.42
N ILE A 313 -18.87 -11.35 7.58
CA ILE A 313 -18.51 -10.28 8.53
C ILE A 313 -19.36 -9.03 8.28
N LEU A 314 -19.58 -8.63 7.03
CA LEU A 314 -20.37 -7.42 6.72
C LEU A 314 -21.86 -7.54 7.10
N LYS A 315 -22.37 -8.75 7.41
CA LYS A 315 -23.71 -8.89 7.99
C LYS A 315 -23.77 -8.28 9.40
N GLY A 316 -22.67 -8.29 10.16
CA GLY A 316 -22.63 -7.74 11.52
C GLY A 316 -23.39 -8.60 12.52
N LYS A 317 -23.23 -9.92 12.43
CA LYS A 317 -23.93 -10.93 13.23
C LYS A 317 -22.96 -12.06 13.56
N ASP A 318 -23.11 -12.65 14.73
CA ASP A 318 -22.34 -13.81 15.14
C ASP A 318 -22.48 -14.95 14.13
N PHE A 319 -21.37 -15.62 13.83
CA PHE A 319 -21.37 -16.79 12.96
C PHE A 319 -20.32 -17.79 13.37
N THR A 320 -20.61 -19.06 13.08
CA THR A 320 -19.62 -20.14 13.06
C THR A 320 -19.61 -20.74 11.65
N ARG A 321 -18.44 -20.82 11.02
CA ARG A 321 -18.31 -21.34 9.66
C ARG A 321 -17.15 -22.34 9.52
N SER A 322 -17.28 -23.22 8.54
CA SER A 322 -16.15 -23.97 7.98
C SER A 322 -15.72 -23.35 6.64
N PRO A 323 -14.43 -23.41 6.28
CA PRO A 323 -13.94 -22.87 5.03
C PRO A 323 -14.45 -23.62 3.81
N ILE A 324 -14.52 -22.93 2.68
CA ILE A 324 -14.66 -23.54 1.37
C ILE A 324 -13.34 -24.24 1.02
N THR A 325 -13.38 -25.55 0.84
CA THR A 325 -12.18 -26.38 0.58
C THR A 325 -12.23 -27.07 -0.78
N SER A 326 -11.09 -27.65 -1.17
CA SER A 326 -10.90 -28.51 -2.32
C SER A 326 -10.02 -29.70 -1.95
N GLY A 327 -10.29 -30.88 -2.50
CA GLY A 327 -9.53 -32.09 -2.23
C GLY A 327 -10.28 -33.08 -1.32
N SER A 328 -9.53 -34.01 -0.73
CA SER A 328 -10.06 -35.17 -0.01
C SER A 328 -9.77 -35.09 1.49
N GLY A 329 -10.61 -35.74 2.29
CA GLY A 329 -10.39 -35.88 3.74
C GLY A 329 -10.78 -34.68 4.61
N TYR A 330 -11.32 -33.60 4.03
CA TYR A 330 -11.84 -32.49 4.84
C TYR A 330 -13.08 -32.94 5.64
N ASN A 331 -13.03 -32.79 6.97
CA ASN A 331 -14.15 -33.06 7.86
C ASN A 331 -14.05 -32.14 9.10
N ASN A 332 -14.74 -32.44 10.20
CA ASN A 332 -14.69 -31.66 11.45
C ASN A 332 -14.27 -32.50 12.67
N ASN A 333 -13.57 -33.61 12.44
CA ASN A 333 -13.21 -34.61 13.47
C ASN A 333 -11.73 -34.53 13.90
N GLY A 334 -10.94 -33.57 13.40
CA GLY A 334 -9.54 -33.38 13.83
C GLY A 334 -8.49 -34.19 13.05
N THR A 335 -8.89 -35.01 12.09
CA THR A 335 -7.99 -35.87 11.29
C THR A 335 -8.51 -36.01 9.87
N ASP A 336 -7.64 -36.04 8.87
CA ASP A 336 -8.02 -36.25 7.46
C ASP A 336 -8.14 -37.75 7.11
N ILE A 337 -7.23 -38.60 7.61
CA ILE A 337 -7.18 -40.05 7.31
C ILE A 337 -8.38 -40.84 7.89
N GLY A 338 -9.05 -40.33 8.93
CA GLY A 338 -10.22 -40.99 9.53
C GLY A 338 -9.91 -42.37 10.12
N ASN A 339 -10.91 -43.25 10.16
CA ASN A 339 -10.83 -44.61 10.71
C ASN A 339 -11.03 -45.72 9.66
N THR A 340 -11.18 -45.34 8.38
CA THR A 340 -11.24 -46.26 7.25
C THR A 340 -10.11 -45.91 6.31
N TYR A 341 -9.10 -46.78 6.21
CA TYR A 341 -7.87 -46.53 5.45
C TYR A 341 -7.14 -47.83 5.13
N VAL A 342 -6.22 -47.76 4.17
CA VAL A 342 -5.26 -48.82 3.86
C VAL A 342 -3.89 -48.41 4.37
N GLU A 343 -3.23 -49.29 5.12
CA GLU A 343 -1.88 -49.15 5.62
C GLU A 343 -0.97 -50.10 4.83
N VAL A 344 0.09 -49.61 4.20
CA VAL A 344 1.11 -50.41 3.51
C VAL A 344 2.45 -50.17 4.18
N ASP A 345 2.87 -51.13 5.01
CA ASP A 345 4.16 -51.10 5.69
C ASP A 345 5.23 -51.77 4.82
N LYS A 346 6.06 -50.96 4.16
CA LYS A 346 7.13 -51.44 3.27
C LYS A 346 8.25 -52.14 4.02
N VAL A 347 8.45 -51.82 5.31
CA VAL A 347 9.48 -52.46 6.13
C VAL A 347 9.07 -53.89 6.47
N ASN A 348 7.81 -54.06 6.87
CA ASN A 348 7.26 -55.36 7.21
C ASN A 348 6.69 -56.13 5.99
N GLN A 349 6.65 -55.50 4.81
CA GLN A 349 6.03 -56.03 3.59
C GLN A 349 4.60 -56.53 3.85
N HIS A 350 3.82 -55.72 4.55
CA HIS A 350 2.47 -56.08 4.99
C HIS A 350 1.48 -54.96 4.70
N MET A 351 0.25 -55.34 4.34
CA MET A 351 -0.87 -54.43 4.13
C MET A 351 -1.99 -54.72 5.12
N TYR A 352 -2.50 -53.66 5.74
CA TYR A 352 -3.68 -53.69 6.61
C TYR A 352 -4.79 -52.83 6.02
N VAL A 353 -6.02 -53.34 6.03
CA VAL A 353 -7.22 -52.58 5.64
C VAL A 353 -8.08 -52.41 6.87
N TYR A 354 -8.25 -51.16 7.29
CA TYR A 354 -9.16 -50.79 8.38
C TYR A 354 -10.45 -50.22 7.78
N VAL A 355 -11.59 -50.67 8.32
CA VAL A 355 -12.92 -50.11 8.02
C VAL A 355 -13.61 -49.85 9.35
N ASP A 356 -14.02 -48.60 9.57
CA ASP A 356 -14.64 -48.12 10.80
C ASP A 356 -13.81 -48.43 12.06
N GLY A 357 -12.48 -48.31 11.94
CA GLY A 357 -11.52 -48.57 13.00
C GLY A 357 -11.26 -50.05 13.30
N LYS A 358 -11.85 -50.97 12.52
CA LYS A 358 -11.67 -52.41 12.69
C LYS A 358 -10.82 -52.97 11.55
N LEU A 359 -9.82 -53.79 11.90
CA LEU A 359 -9.02 -54.51 10.92
C LEU A 359 -9.90 -55.51 10.14
N LYS A 360 -9.99 -55.34 8.82
CA LYS A 360 -10.78 -56.17 7.90
C LYS A 360 -9.93 -57.11 7.07
N VAL A 361 -8.76 -56.66 6.63
CA VAL A 361 -7.80 -57.46 5.87
C VAL A 361 -6.42 -57.21 6.44
N SER A 362 -5.67 -58.30 6.63
CA SER A 362 -4.25 -58.31 6.98
C SER A 362 -3.59 -59.30 6.04
N THR A 363 -2.61 -58.86 5.25
CA THR A 363 -1.93 -59.73 4.29
C THR A 363 -0.51 -59.27 4.04
N ASP A 364 0.39 -60.23 3.89
CA ASP A 364 1.68 -59.96 3.32
C ASP A 364 1.51 -59.53 1.85
N VAL A 365 2.40 -58.64 1.40
CA VAL A 365 2.41 -58.07 0.05
C VAL A 365 3.83 -58.13 -0.53
N VAL A 366 3.96 -57.78 -1.81
CA VAL A 366 5.26 -57.52 -2.44
C VAL A 366 5.23 -56.11 -3.02
N THR A 367 5.93 -55.17 -2.37
CA THR A 367 6.03 -53.80 -2.87
C THR A 367 7.07 -53.71 -3.99
N GLY A 368 7.23 -52.51 -4.53
CA GLY A 368 8.21 -52.17 -5.54
C GLY A 368 9.65 -52.49 -5.15
N LYS A 369 10.45 -52.90 -6.13
CA LYS A 369 11.86 -53.26 -5.93
C LYS A 369 12.67 -52.04 -5.46
N PRO A 370 13.55 -52.18 -4.45
CA PRO A 370 14.40 -51.07 -4.01
C PRO A 370 15.18 -50.41 -5.16
N GLY A 371 15.24 -49.08 -5.17
CA GLY A 371 15.86 -48.30 -6.23
C GLY A 371 14.81 -47.60 -7.09
N LYS A 372 14.96 -47.67 -8.42
CA LYS A 372 14.10 -46.99 -9.41
C LYS A 372 12.61 -47.31 -9.28
N HIS A 373 12.28 -48.51 -8.81
CA HIS A 373 10.91 -49.05 -8.75
C HIS A 373 10.34 -49.08 -7.33
N ALA A 374 10.97 -48.39 -6.38
CA ALA A 374 10.50 -48.46 -5.00
C ALA A 374 9.13 -47.78 -4.87
N THR A 375 8.13 -48.50 -4.34
CA THR A 375 6.80 -47.95 -4.08
C THR A 375 6.90 -46.63 -3.33
N THR A 376 6.23 -45.60 -3.81
CA THR A 376 6.39 -44.25 -3.32
C THR A 376 5.74 -44.09 -1.94
N THR A 377 6.56 -43.74 -0.96
CA THR A 377 6.11 -43.44 0.41
C THR A 377 5.29 -42.15 0.40
N GLY A 378 4.11 -42.18 1.01
CA GLY A 378 3.21 -41.03 0.99
C GLY A 378 1.84 -41.32 1.59
N VAL A 379 1.05 -40.25 1.71
CA VAL A 379 -0.39 -40.33 1.99
C VAL A 379 -1.15 -40.08 0.70
N TRP A 380 -1.77 -41.14 0.22
CA TRP A 380 -2.44 -41.27 -1.07
C TRP A 380 -3.92 -41.60 -0.89
N TYR A 381 -4.65 -41.84 -1.98
CA TYR A 381 -6.00 -42.41 -1.90
C TYR A 381 -6.37 -43.20 -3.14
N ILE A 382 -7.26 -44.17 -2.98
CA ILE A 382 -7.83 -44.91 -4.11
C ILE A 382 -8.70 -43.98 -4.94
N TRP A 383 -8.18 -43.47 -6.05
CA TRP A 383 -8.92 -42.51 -6.88
C TRP A 383 -9.78 -43.16 -7.96
N ASN A 384 -9.61 -44.46 -8.20
CA ASN A 384 -10.41 -45.25 -9.12
C ASN A 384 -10.36 -46.74 -8.74
N LYS A 385 -11.28 -47.55 -9.27
CA LYS A 385 -11.30 -49.00 -9.10
C LYS A 385 -11.76 -49.70 -10.38
N GLU A 386 -10.94 -50.62 -10.87
CA GLU A 386 -11.21 -51.35 -12.11
C GLU A 386 -11.17 -52.86 -11.90
N LYS A 387 -11.98 -53.59 -12.67
CA LYS A 387 -11.93 -55.05 -12.76
C LYS A 387 -11.41 -55.45 -14.13
N ASN A 388 -10.66 -56.55 -14.18
CA ASN A 388 -10.10 -57.10 -15.42
C ASN A 388 -9.30 -56.05 -16.22
N ALA A 389 -8.48 -55.28 -15.51
CA ALA A 389 -7.62 -54.26 -16.10
C ALA A 389 -6.35 -54.88 -16.69
N THR A 390 -5.73 -54.19 -17.63
CA THR A 390 -4.41 -54.57 -18.18
C THR A 390 -3.43 -53.43 -17.93
N LEU A 391 -2.51 -53.66 -17.00
CA LEU A 391 -1.48 -52.69 -16.62
C LEU A 391 -0.36 -52.69 -17.67
N LYS A 392 0.12 -51.51 -18.04
CA LYS A 392 1.17 -51.34 -19.05
C LYS A 392 2.26 -50.41 -18.53
N GLY A 393 3.49 -50.65 -18.93
CA GLY A 393 4.65 -49.84 -18.59
C GLY A 393 5.90 -50.38 -19.28
N ASP A 394 7.08 -49.94 -18.85
CA ASP A 394 8.36 -50.36 -19.41
C ASP A 394 9.24 -51.04 -18.35
N ASN A 395 9.93 -52.10 -18.75
CA ASN A 395 10.94 -52.80 -17.97
C ASN A 395 12.25 -52.01 -17.93
N ASP A 396 13.20 -52.45 -17.10
CA ASP A 396 14.52 -51.80 -16.96
C ASP A 396 15.36 -51.78 -18.25
N ASP A 397 15.14 -52.74 -19.14
CA ASP A 397 15.80 -52.82 -20.45
C ASP A 397 15.09 -51.98 -21.54
N GLY A 398 14.02 -51.25 -21.18
CA GLY A 398 13.22 -50.44 -22.09
C GLY A 398 12.19 -51.21 -22.90
N SER A 399 12.05 -52.53 -22.70
CA SER A 399 10.96 -53.30 -23.30
C SER A 399 9.64 -53.01 -22.60
N SER A 400 8.54 -52.88 -23.35
CA SER A 400 7.22 -52.68 -22.75
C SER A 400 6.67 -53.96 -22.14
N TYR A 401 5.99 -53.87 -21.00
CA TYR A 401 5.22 -54.95 -20.40
C TYR A 401 3.71 -54.69 -20.49
N SER A 402 2.94 -55.78 -20.46
CA SER A 402 1.48 -55.77 -20.41
C SER A 402 1.01 -56.88 -19.48
N GLN A 403 0.40 -56.52 -18.36
CA GLN A 403 0.06 -57.45 -17.29
C GLN A 403 -1.45 -57.39 -16.97
N PRO A 404 -2.24 -58.41 -17.34
CA PRO A 404 -3.63 -58.49 -16.94
C PRO A 404 -3.75 -58.75 -15.43
N VAL A 405 -4.69 -58.06 -14.79
CA VAL A 405 -5.02 -58.18 -13.37
C VAL A 405 -6.54 -58.20 -13.18
N SER A 406 -7.02 -58.96 -12.20
CA SER A 406 -8.46 -59.11 -11.93
C SER A 406 -9.04 -57.88 -11.25
N TYR A 407 -8.26 -57.22 -10.39
CA TYR A 407 -8.64 -56.07 -9.59
C TYR A 407 -7.52 -55.04 -9.58
N TRP A 408 -7.85 -53.80 -9.96
CA TRP A 408 -6.91 -52.69 -9.99
C TRP A 408 -7.43 -51.53 -9.15
N MET A 409 -6.56 -51.00 -8.28
CA MET A 409 -6.84 -49.91 -7.37
C MET A 409 -5.68 -48.92 -7.34
N PRO A 410 -5.60 -48.01 -8.33
CA PRO A 410 -4.55 -46.99 -8.36
C PRO A 410 -4.67 -46.05 -7.17
N PHE A 411 -3.53 -45.67 -6.59
CA PHE A 411 -3.51 -44.74 -5.46
C PHE A 411 -2.65 -43.50 -5.68
N ASP A 412 -1.71 -43.51 -6.63
CA ASP A 412 -0.82 -42.37 -6.92
C ASP A 412 -1.06 -41.78 -8.33
N ASP A 413 -0.19 -40.88 -8.78
CA ASP A 413 -0.27 -40.16 -10.06
C ASP A 413 0.80 -40.63 -11.05
N THR A 414 1.57 -41.67 -10.70
CA THR A 414 2.64 -42.24 -11.53
C THR A 414 2.32 -43.64 -12.03
N GLY A 415 1.20 -44.23 -11.59
CA GLY A 415 0.73 -45.54 -12.01
C GLY A 415 0.94 -46.64 -10.98
N GLU A 416 1.27 -46.30 -9.73
CA GLU A 416 1.26 -47.22 -8.60
C GLU A 416 -0.16 -47.46 -8.08
N GLY A 417 -0.41 -48.70 -7.69
CA GLY A 417 -1.68 -49.11 -7.12
C GLY A 417 -1.60 -50.48 -6.47
N ILE A 418 -2.74 -50.94 -5.98
CA ILE A 418 -2.91 -52.24 -5.36
C ILE A 418 -3.61 -53.16 -6.37
N HIS A 419 -3.03 -54.33 -6.66
CA HIS A 419 -3.63 -55.33 -7.54
C HIS A 419 -3.25 -56.75 -7.17
N ASP A 420 -3.97 -57.71 -7.74
CA ASP A 420 -3.63 -59.13 -7.65
C ASP A 420 -2.39 -59.45 -8.48
N SER A 421 -1.54 -60.34 -7.96
CA SER A 421 -0.30 -60.76 -8.62
C SER A 421 -0.17 -62.27 -8.70
N SER A 422 -0.87 -62.89 -9.64
CA SER A 422 -0.87 -64.36 -9.81
C SER A 422 0.51 -64.95 -10.11
N TRP A 423 1.45 -64.14 -10.58
CA TRP A 423 2.83 -64.53 -10.89
C TRP A 423 3.76 -64.53 -9.67
N GLN A 424 3.39 -63.89 -8.55
CA GLN A 424 4.21 -63.89 -7.34
C GLN A 424 4.02 -65.19 -6.56
N THR A 425 5.11 -65.93 -6.35
CA THR A 425 5.09 -67.20 -5.62
C THR A 425 5.24 -67.04 -4.11
N HIS A 426 5.77 -65.90 -3.64
CA HIS A 426 5.97 -65.57 -2.23
C HIS A 426 5.57 -64.12 -1.95
N TYR A 427 5.15 -63.85 -0.71
CA TYR A 427 4.78 -62.53 -0.22
C TYR A 427 5.46 -62.28 1.14
N GLY A 428 5.70 -61.03 1.49
CA GLY A 428 6.28 -60.66 2.77
C GLY A 428 7.80 -60.79 2.85
N GLY A 429 8.33 -60.51 4.05
CA GLY A 429 9.77 -60.62 4.35
C GLY A 429 10.64 -59.78 3.41
N THR A 430 11.73 -60.36 2.91
CA THR A 430 12.68 -59.65 2.03
C THR A 430 12.50 -59.96 0.55
N TRP A 431 11.42 -60.63 0.16
CA TRP A 431 11.21 -61.10 -1.22
C TRP A 431 11.25 -59.97 -2.25
N TYR A 432 10.65 -58.82 -1.92
CA TYR A 432 10.60 -57.61 -2.73
C TYR A 432 11.98 -57.07 -3.14
N LYS A 433 13.05 -57.39 -2.40
CA LYS A 433 14.41 -56.91 -2.72
C LYS A 433 14.92 -57.43 -4.06
N LYS A 434 14.53 -58.65 -4.43
CA LYS A 434 14.93 -59.29 -5.70
C LYS A 434 13.76 -59.41 -6.69
N HIS A 435 12.54 -59.53 -6.19
CA HIS A 435 11.34 -59.82 -6.98
C HIS A 435 10.23 -58.77 -6.79
N GLY A 436 10.61 -57.57 -6.36
CA GLY A 436 9.68 -56.45 -6.19
C GLY A 436 9.05 -56.03 -7.52
N SER A 437 7.89 -55.37 -7.43
CA SER A 437 7.18 -54.84 -8.59
C SER A 437 7.88 -53.61 -9.19
N HIS A 438 7.26 -53.04 -10.23
CA HIS A 438 7.60 -51.73 -10.80
C HIS A 438 7.03 -50.53 -10.01
N GLY A 439 6.67 -50.73 -8.73
CA GLY A 439 6.11 -49.70 -7.84
C GLY A 439 4.79 -50.11 -7.19
N CYS A 440 3.96 -50.89 -7.87
CA CYS A 440 2.68 -51.37 -7.35
C CYS A 440 2.79 -52.26 -6.10
N VAL A 441 1.71 -52.37 -5.33
CA VAL A 441 1.58 -53.27 -4.18
C VAL A 441 0.94 -54.56 -4.63
N ASN A 442 1.78 -55.54 -4.98
CA ASN A 442 1.35 -56.88 -5.39
C ASN A 442 0.70 -57.61 -4.20
N THR A 443 -0.54 -58.03 -4.38
CA THR A 443 -1.37 -58.64 -3.33
C THR A 443 -1.76 -60.06 -3.73
N PRO A 444 -1.80 -61.04 -2.80
CA PRO A 444 -2.24 -62.39 -3.12
C PRO A 444 -3.62 -62.41 -3.80
N PRO A 445 -3.81 -63.10 -4.94
CA PRO A 445 -5.08 -63.06 -5.68
C PRO A 445 -6.31 -63.44 -4.85
N SER A 446 -6.16 -64.40 -3.94
CA SER A 446 -7.23 -64.83 -3.03
C SER A 446 -7.63 -63.76 -2.00
N VAL A 447 -6.72 -62.84 -1.67
CA VAL A 447 -6.95 -61.73 -0.73
C VAL A 447 -7.36 -60.46 -1.44
N MET A 448 -6.85 -60.20 -2.64
CA MET A 448 -7.13 -58.97 -3.38
C MET A 448 -8.63 -58.72 -3.59
N LYS A 449 -9.42 -59.78 -3.84
CA LYS A 449 -10.89 -59.67 -3.93
C LYS A 449 -11.52 -59.09 -2.65
N LYS A 450 -10.98 -59.44 -1.47
CA LYS A 450 -11.46 -58.92 -0.17
C LYS A 450 -11.05 -57.47 0.01
N VAL A 451 -9.82 -57.10 -0.35
CA VAL A 451 -9.33 -55.72 -0.35
C VAL A 451 -10.20 -54.85 -1.25
N PHE A 452 -10.41 -55.27 -2.50
CA PHE A 452 -11.25 -54.58 -3.46
C PHE A 452 -12.69 -54.42 -2.98
N ALA A 453 -13.25 -55.40 -2.25
CA ALA A 453 -14.60 -55.26 -1.69
C ALA A 453 -14.65 -54.30 -0.49
N ALA A 454 -13.63 -54.29 0.36
CA ALA A 454 -13.60 -53.51 1.61
C ALA A 454 -13.23 -52.04 1.41
N VAL A 455 -12.51 -51.70 0.34
CA VAL A 455 -11.92 -50.37 0.14
C VAL A 455 -12.70 -49.61 -0.95
N PRO A 456 -13.56 -48.63 -0.61
CA PRO A 456 -14.21 -47.78 -1.59
C PRO A 456 -13.24 -46.77 -2.23
N GLU A 457 -13.62 -46.18 -3.37
CA GLU A 457 -12.93 -45.00 -3.91
C GLU A 457 -12.94 -43.85 -2.88
N GLY A 458 -11.89 -43.04 -2.88
CA GLY A 458 -11.63 -42.01 -1.88
C GLY A 458 -10.94 -42.50 -0.61
N THR A 459 -10.80 -43.81 -0.40
CA THR A 459 -10.16 -44.36 0.81
C THR A 459 -8.66 -43.97 0.86
N PRO A 460 -8.18 -43.40 1.98
CA PRO A 460 -6.76 -43.09 2.15
C PRO A 460 -5.88 -44.34 2.07
N VAL A 461 -4.72 -44.21 1.44
CA VAL A 461 -3.67 -45.24 1.42
C VAL A 461 -2.39 -44.63 1.99
N ILE A 462 -1.89 -45.19 3.08
CA ILE A 462 -0.72 -44.70 3.81
C ILE A 462 0.42 -45.69 3.55
N VAL A 463 1.42 -45.27 2.78
CA VAL A 463 2.57 -46.10 2.40
C VAL A 463 3.81 -45.58 3.12
N PHE A 464 4.53 -46.42 3.88
CA PHE A 464 5.63 -45.99 4.77
C PHE A 464 6.65 -47.08 5.13
#